data_AF-A0AA36FXM2-F1
#
_entry.id   AF-A0AA36FXM2-F1
#
_cell.length_a   1.000
_cell.length_b   1.000
_cell.length_c   1.000
_cell.angle_alpha   90.00
_cell.angle_beta   90.00
_cell.angle_gamma   90.00
#
_symmetry.space_group_name_H-M   'P 1'
#
loop_
_entity.id
_entity.type
_entity.pdbx_description
1 polymer ?
#
loop_
_entity_poly.entity_id
_entity_poly.type
_entity_poly.pdbx_seq_one_letter_code
_entity_poly.pdbx_strand_id
1 'polypeptide(L)'
;MDDKEAPLIVGSAVCFRNAKALHSTDGPGPVSVPVEQQVGSELPFGVYRDHDVAVPRLRHLPTVHPVGWMNIGWGFALTLSALATYQTSGGQLNPAISLLMATLGNMPYSWVLPYSVAQLGGAFTGAALAYGVYYERSLRYLASLPSPGHLTACFTSWPSNASHTTAFIDQVAGTAVLAFFICACVDRRNKVSVFLQPLFFGFLLIMIGCALNLNVGYPINPARDLGPRIFAFLLFGMEVFSHSNYYFWIPVVAPFFGALIGGWLYQILIGVQIDKDPEEGYELKQAV
;
A
#
# COMPACT_ATOMS: atom_id res chain seq x y z
N MET A 1 37.01 3.87 -2.86
CA MET A 1 36.53 4.35 -1.55
C MET A 1 35.60 5.49 -1.86
N ASP A 2 34.36 5.39 -1.38
CA ASP A 2 33.13 6.12 -1.75
C ASP A 2 32.40 5.67 -3.03
N ASP A 3 31.77 4.50 -2.93
CA ASP A 3 30.66 4.10 -3.80
C ASP A 3 29.38 4.82 -3.36
N LYS A 4 28.90 5.72 -4.22
CA LYS A 4 27.70 6.52 -4.00
C LYS A 4 26.43 5.69 -4.20
N GLU A 5 25.51 5.95 -3.28
CA GLU A 5 24.22 5.35 -2.98
C GLU A 5 23.30 5.02 -4.19
N ALA A 6 22.71 3.82 -4.14
CA ALA A 6 21.53 3.45 -4.91
C ALA A 6 20.27 3.48 -4.01
N PRO A 7 19.16 4.08 -4.46
CA PRO A 7 17.97 4.33 -3.65
C PRO A 7 17.22 3.04 -3.24
N LEU A 8 16.58 3.14 -2.08
CA LEU A 8 15.76 2.12 -1.42
C LEU A 8 14.36 2.07 -2.06
N ILE A 9 13.93 0.89 -2.53
CA ILE A 9 12.56 0.61 -2.99
C ILE A 9 12.04 -0.52 -2.11
N VAL A 10 10.88 -0.36 -1.46
CA VAL A 10 10.19 -1.47 -0.78
C VAL A 10 8.69 -1.30 -1.02
N GLY A 11 8.04 -2.33 -1.57
CA GLY A 11 6.59 -2.38 -1.78
C GLY A 11 6.14 -2.20 -3.23
N SER A 12 6.42 -3.20 -4.08
CA SER A 12 5.68 -3.52 -5.33
C SER A 12 5.54 -2.47 -6.45
N ALA A 13 6.37 -1.43 -6.52
CA ALA A 13 6.34 -0.47 -7.64
C ALA A 13 7.58 -0.59 -8.54
N VAL A 14 7.36 -0.99 -9.79
CA VAL A 14 8.35 -0.88 -10.88
C VAL A 14 8.26 0.53 -11.47
N CYS A 15 9.39 1.23 -11.55
CA CYS A 15 9.55 2.29 -12.55
C CYS A 15 10.91 2.13 -13.22
N PHE A 16 10.91 1.76 -14.51
CA PHE A 16 12.07 1.74 -15.38
C PHE A 16 12.46 3.16 -15.78
N ARG A 17 13.76 3.42 -15.94
CA ARG A 17 14.23 4.48 -16.84
C ARG A 17 15.22 3.92 -17.86
N ASN A 18 14.91 4.21 -19.12
CA ASN A 18 15.55 3.81 -20.37
C ASN A 18 17.08 3.60 -20.32
N ALA A 19 17.52 2.43 -20.80
CA ALA A 19 18.86 2.25 -21.33
C ALA A 19 18.91 2.83 -22.76
N LYS A 20 19.63 3.94 -22.94
CA LYS A 20 20.23 4.26 -24.22
C LYS A 20 21.63 4.80 -24.00
N ALA A 21 22.55 4.15 -24.71
CA ALA A 21 23.96 4.46 -24.88
C ALA A 21 24.85 4.21 -23.64
N LEU A 22 25.88 3.38 -23.81
CA LEU A 22 27.18 3.95 -24.16
C LEU A 22 28.14 2.90 -24.71
N HIS A 23 28.83 3.35 -25.75
CA HIS A 23 29.97 2.74 -26.39
C HIS A 23 31.17 2.59 -25.43
N SER A 24 32.08 1.74 -25.88
CA SER A 24 33.34 1.31 -25.30
C SER A 24 34.39 2.42 -25.06
N THR A 25 35.27 2.11 -24.09
CA THR A 25 36.74 2.35 -24.01
C THR A 25 37.28 3.77 -23.78
N ASP A 26 37.88 4.03 -22.61
CA ASP A 26 39.35 4.10 -22.41
C ASP A 26 39.80 4.86 -21.12
N GLY A 27 40.75 4.26 -20.37
CA GLY A 27 41.92 4.94 -19.78
C GLY A 27 41.87 5.60 -18.38
N PRO A 28 43.03 5.75 -17.67
CA PRO A 28 43.10 5.77 -16.19
C PRO A 28 43.65 7.08 -15.56
N GLY A 29 43.30 7.37 -14.29
CA GLY A 29 44.02 8.34 -13.44
C GLY A 29 43.25 8.88 -12.22
N PRO A 30 43.90 9.18 -11.07
CA PRO A 30 43.25 9.39 -9.77
C PRO A 30 43.03 10.88 -9.45
N VAL A 31 41.86 11.27 -8.92
CA VAL A 31 41.66 12.63 -8.35
C VAL A 31 40.69 12.61 -7.16
N SER A 32 41.15 13.24 -6.09
CA SER A 32 40.49 13.69 -4.85
C SER A 32 39.12 14.36 -5.04
N VAL A 33 38.20 14.09 -4.11
CA VAL A 33 36.85 14.70 -4.07
C VAL A 33 36.81 15.82 -3.01
N PRO A 34 36.41 17.06 -3.36
CA PRO A 34 35.89 18.03 -2.41
C PRO A 34 34.36 18.15 -2.51
N VAL A 35 33.70 17.90 -1.38
CA VAL A 35 32.63 18.67 -0.69
C VAL A 35 31.36 19.12 -1.45
N GLU A 36 30.23 18.87 -0.77
CA GLU A 36 28.88 19.49 -0.84
C GLU A 36 27.85 19.02 -1.90
N GLN A 37 26.90 18.17 -1.48
CA GLN A 37 25.57 18.60 -1.03
C GLN A 37 24.71 17.43 -0.52
N GLN A 38 24.08 17.68 0.61
CA GLN A 38 23.36 16.80 1.51
C GLN A 38 21.85 16.83 1.20
N VAL A 39 21.21 15.67 0.99
CA VAL A 39 19.76 15.48 1.21
C VAL A 39 19.56 14.10 1.83
N GLY A 40 19.23 14.09 3.12
CA GLY A 40 19.13 12.89 3.95
C GLY A 40 17.94 12.00 3.61
N SER A 41 18.11 10.71 3.88
CA SER A 41 17.02 9.75 4.03
C SER A 41 17.09 9.16 5.43
N GLU A 42 16.52 9.89 6.39
CA GLU A 42 16.18 9.33 7.69
C GLU A 42 14.95 8.42 7.49
N LEU A 43 15.20 7.12 7.70
CA LEU A 43 14.38 6.06 8.30
C LEU A 43 12.84 6.21 8.36
N PRO A 44 12.07 5.09 8.35
CA PRO A 44 10.73 5.10 8.92
C PRO A 44 10.84 5.07 10.46
N PHE A 45 11.29 6.17 11.08
CA PHE A 45 11.14 6.40 12.52
C PHE A 45 10.35 7.67 12.75
N GLY A 46 9.04 7.52 12.77
CA GLY A 46 8.11 8.55 13.21
C GLY A 46 7.81 8.52 14.70
N VAL A 47 8.51 7.73 15.53
CA VAL A 47 8.40 7.76 17.01
C VAL A 47 9.70 7.28 17.65
N TYR A 48 10.73 8.11 17.70
CA TYR A 48 11.68 8.20 18.82
C TYR A 48 12.45 9.49 18.59
N ARG A 49 11.87 10.56 19.12
CA ARG A 49 12.48 11.89 19.13
C ARG A 49 13.40 11.92 20.34
N ASP A 50 14.58 11.32 20.23
CA ASP A 50 15.63 11.55 21.22
C ASP A 50 16.26 12.93 21.01
N HIS A 51 16.45 13.58 22.15
CA HIS A 51 16.92 14.93 22.31
C HIS A 51 18.35 15.14 21.77
N ASP A 52 18.58 16.35 21.25
CA ASP A 52 19.87 17.06 21.15
C ASP A 52 21.09 16.35 20.56
N VAL A 53 21.42 16.58 19.26
CA VAL A 53 22.75 17.12 18.83
C VAL A 53 22.62 17.82 17.45
N ALA A 54 22.73 19.15 17.46
CA ALA A 54 23.23 20.09 16.44
C ALA A 54 23.10 19.78 14.92
N VAL A 55 22.17 20.47 14.20
CA VAL A 55 22.46 21.37 13.06
C VAL A 55 21.30 22.37 12.83
N PRO A 56 21.38 23.65 13.27
CA PRO A 56 20.26 24.60 13.21
C PRO A 56 19.91 25.21 11.83
N ARG A 57 20.58 24.86 10.72
CA ARG A 57 20.57 25.67 9.48
C ARG A 57 20.10 25.01 8.17
N LEU A 58 19.39 23.89 8.23
CA LEU A 58 18.82 23.24 7.03
C LEU A 58 17.28 23.10 7.10
N ARG A 59 16.58 24.16 7.52
CA ARG A 59 15.10 24.18 7.66
C ARG A 59 14.34 24.68 6.42
N HIS A 60 15.00 25.00 5.30
CA HIS A 60 14.38 25.83 4.26
C HIS A 60 14.43 25.28 2.83
N LEU A 61 14.87 24.03 2.61
CA LEU A 61 14.79 23.40 1.30
C LEU A 61 13.49 22.59 1.17
N PRO A 62 12.68 22.78 0.11
CA PRO A 62 11.52 21.96 -0.15
C PRO A 62 11.99 20.59 -0.63
N THR A 63 12.36 19.73 0.32
CA THR A 63 12.63 18.32 0.07
C THR A 63 11.28 17.62 -0.06
N VAL A 64 11.02 17.04 -1.23
CA VAL A 64 9.84 16.20 -1.43
C VAL A 64 9.99 15.01 -0.47
N HIS A 65 9.15 14.94 0.56
CA HIS A 65 9.27 13.96 1.65
C HIS A 65 9.35 12.52 1.10
N PRO A 66 10.25 11.65 1.63
CA PRO A 66 10.39 10.24 1.22
C PRO A 66 9.07 9.44 1.19
N VAL A 67 8.12 9.82 2.06
CA VAL A 67 6.78 9.24 2.15
C VAL A 67 5.98 9.46 0.86
N GLY A 68 6.18 10.57 0.14
CA GLY A 68 5.50 10.85 -1.12
C GLY A 68 5.86 9.84 -2.22
N TRP A 69 7.13 9.49 -2.35
CA TRP A 69 7.59 8.50 -3.34
C TRP A 69 7.10 7.10 -3.03
N MET A 70 7.04 6.74 -1.75
CA MET A 70 6.44 5.48 -1.30
C MET A 70 4.96 5.40 -1.71
N ASN A 71 4.18 6.44 -1.44
CA ASN A 71 2.75 6.47 -1.78
C ASN A 71 2.52 6.34 -3.29
N ILE A 72 3.30 7.06 -4.11
CA ILE A 72 3.26 6.96 -5.57
C ILE A 72 3.56 5.53 -6.03
N GLY A 73 4.59 4.91 -5.45
CA GLY A 73 4.93 3.52 -5.72
C GLY A 73 3.75 2.59 -5.44
N TRP A 74 3.17 2.67 -4.24
CA TRP A 74 1.99 1.86 -3.88
C TRP A 74 0.82 2.04 -4.84
N GLY A 75 0.57 3.27 -5.28
CA GLY A 75 -0.45 3.55 -6.30
C GLY A 75 -0.21 2.80 -7.60
N PHE A 76 1.01 2.87 -8.16
CA PHE A 76 1.35 2.15 -9.39
C PHE A 76 1.34 0.63 -9.21
N ALA A 77 1.78 0.13 -8.05
CA ALA A 77 1.70 -1.28 -7.70
C ALA A 77 0.26 -1.78 -7.79
N LEU A 78 -0.69 -1.04 -7.20
CA LEU A 78 -2.10 -1.37 -7.25
C LEU A 78 -2.65 -1.27 -8.68
N THR A 79 -2.33 -0.21 -9.42
CA THR A 79 -2.77 -0.06 -10.82
C THR A 79 -2.37 -1.26 -11.66
N LEU A 80 -1.09 -1.66 -11.62
CA LEU A 80 -0.58 -2.77 -12.43
C LEU A 80 -1.14 -4.11 -11.98
N SER A 81 -1.27 -4.32 -10.67
CA SER A 81 -1.86 -5.55 -10.13
C SER A 81 -3.33 -5.68 -10.49
N ALA A 82 -4.10 -4.59 -10.37
CA ALA A 82 -5.50 -4.55 -10.75
C ALA A 82 -5.66 -4.76 -12.25
N LEU A 83 -4.83 -4.11 -13.09
CA LEU A 83 -4.82 -4.31 -14.54
C LEU A 83 -4.55 -5.77 -14.91
N ALA A 84 -3.56 -6.41 -14.27
CA ALA A 84 -3.18 -7.80 -14.54
C ALA A 84 -4.27 -8.81 -14.15
N THR A 85 -5.10 -8.50 -13.14
CA THR A 85 -6.10 -9.41 -12.58
C THR A 85 -7.54 -8.99 -12.87
N TYR A 86 -7.74 -7.91 -13.64
CA TYR A 86 -9.05 -7.32 -13.89
C TYR A 86 -9.99 -8.32 -14.57
N GLN A 87 -9.58 -8.92 -15.69
CA GLN A 87 -10.44 -9.82 -16.47
C GLN A 87 -10.70 -11.16 -15.78
N THR A 88 -9.80 -11.61 -14.90
CA THR A 88 -9.88 -12.94 -14.28
C THR A 88 -10.64 -12.93 -12.96
N SER A 89 -10.40 -11.93 -12.11
CA SER A 89 -10.98 -11.87 -10.76
C SER A 89 -11.64 -10.54 -10.42
N GLY A 90 -11.68 -9.58 -11.35
CA GLY A 90 -12.16 -8.21 -11.11
C GLY A 90 -11.16 -7.31 -10.38
N GLY A 91 -9.91 -7.76 -10.16
CA GLY A 91 -8.87 -6.94 -9.55
C GLY A 91 -9.15 -6.46 -8.11
N GLN A 92 -9.95 -7.19 -7.32
CA GLN A 92 -10.37 -6.75 -5.97
C GLN A 92 -9.21 -6.59 -4.99
N LEU A 93 -8.26 -7.54 -4.99
CA LEU A 93 -6.97 -7.50 -4.25
C LEU A 93 -7.05 -7.16 -2.74
N ASN A 94 -8.23 -7.22 -2.12
CA ASN A 94 -8.48 -6.78 -0.76
C ASN A 94 -9.69 -7.55 -0.17
N PRO A 95 -9.52 -8.32 0.92
CA PRO A 95 -10.60 -9.08 1.55
C PRO A 95 -11.81 -8.24 1.94
N ALA A 96 -11.58 -7.00 2.37
CA ALA A 96 -12.66 -6.08 2.75
C ALA A 96 -13.50 -5.65 1.55
N ILE A 97 -12.86 -5.41 0.40
CA ILE A 97 -13.55 -5.11 -0.86
C ILE A 97 -14.25 -6.36 -1.39
N SER A 98 -13.66 -7.55 -1.25
CA SER A 98 -14.32 -8.82 -1.59
C SER A 98 -15.61 -9.03 -0.81
N LEU A 99 -15.61 -8.77 0.50
CA LEU A 99 -16.84 -8.82 1.29
C LEU A 99 -17.86 -7.77 0.80
N LEU A 100 -17.43 -6.53 0.58
CA LEU A 100 -18.31 -5.47 0.08
C LEU A 100 -18.97 -5.86 -1.25
N MET A 101 -18.20 -6.35 -2.22
CA MET A 101 -18.73 -6.81 -3.52
C MET A 101 -19.77 -7.91 -3.34
N ALA A 102 -19.58 -8.81 -2.37
CA ALA A 102 -20.58 -9.82 -2.06
C ALA A 102 -21.87 -9.20 -1.48
N THR A 103 -21.76 -8.22 -0.58
CA THR A 103 -22.94 -7.52 -0.04
C THR A 103 -23.72 -6.73 -1.10
N LEU A 104 -23.03 -6.23 -2.14
CA LEU A 104 -23.65 -5.53 -3.26
C LEU A 104 -24.24 -6.48 -4.32
N GLY A 105 -24.12 -7.80 -4.15
CA GLY A 105 -24.59 -8.79 -5.12
C GLY A 105 -23.67 -9.00 -6.34
N ASN A 106 -22.49 -8.37 -6.36
CA ASN A 106 -21.52 -8.48 -7.46
C ASN A 106 -20.65 -9.74 -7.38
N MET A 107 -20.75 -10.51 -6.30
CA MET A 107 -20.03 -11.76 -6.11
C MET A 107 -20.78 -12.67 -5.12
N PRO A 108 -20.80 -14.00 -5.28
CA PRO A 108 -21.39 -14.87 -4.27
C PRO A 108 -20.59 -14.83 -2.97
N TYR A 109 -21.26 -14.88 -1.81
CA TYR A 109 -20.61 -14.93 -0.49
C TYR A 109 -19.63 -16.10 -0.34
N SER A 110 -19.87 -17.24 -1.02
CA SER A 110 -18.99 -18.40 -1.00
C SER A 110 -17.59 -18.12 -1.58
N TRP A 111 -17.44 -17.08 -2.39
CA TRP A 111 -16.15 -16.67 -2.97
C TRP A 111 -15.34 -15.73 -2.08
N VAL A 112 -15.93 -15.13 -1.04
CA VAL A 112 -15.23 -14.19 -0.15
C VAL A 112 -14.02 -14.85 0.51
N LEU A 113 -14.17 -16.06 1.05
CA LEU A 113 -13.08 -16.77 1.71
C LEU A 113 -11.99 -17.25 0.71
N PRO A 114 -12.33 -17.93 -0.41
CA PRO A 114 -11.34 -18.26 -1.45
C PRO A 114 -10.54 -17.05 -1.95
N TYR A 115 -11.21 -15.91 -2.20
CA TYR A 115 -10.54 -14.67 -2.58
C TYR A 115 -9.58 -14.20 -1.50
N SER A 116 -10.04 -14.18 -0.24
CA SER A 116 -9.23 -13.73 0.90
C SER A 116 -7.97 -14.57 1.08
N VAL A 117 -8.08 -15.90 0.92
CA VAL A 117 -6.93 -16.82 1.00
C VAL A 117 -5.95 -16.59 -0.14
N ALA A 118 -6.43 -16.44 -1.37
CA ALA A 118 -5.58 -16.16 -2.52
C ALA A 118 -4.84 -14.81 -2.38
N GLN A 119 -5.55 -13.78 -1.92
CA GLN A 119 -4.99 -12.45 -1.66
C GLN A 119 -3.93 -12.49 -0.55
N LEU A 120 -4.19 -13.20 0.55
CA LEU A 120 -3.23 -13.42 1.63
C LEU A 120 -1.96 -14.13 1.13
N GLY A 121 -2.13 -15.21 0.36
CA GLY A 121 -1.02 -15.96 -0.23
C GLY A 121 -0.20 -15.13 -1.21
N GLY A 122 -0.86 -14.30 -2.01
CA GLY A 122 -0.21 -13.33 -2.90
C GLY A 122 0.61 -12.29 -2.12
N ALA A 123 0.05 -11.71 -1.06
CA ALA A 123 0.74 -10.72 -0.24
C ALA A 123 1.93 -11.32 0.55
N PHE A 124 1.77 -12.54 1.08
CA PHE A 124 2.87 -13.31 1.67
C PHE A 124 4.00 -13.56 0.66
N THR A 125 3.66 -14.03 -0.54
CA THR A 125 4.64 -14.31 -1.59
C THR A 125 5.35 -13.04 -2.06
N GLY A 126 4.61 -11.94 -2.19
CA GLY A 126 5.16 -10.63 -2.51
C GLY A 126 6.17 -10.14 -1.47
N ALA A 127 5.88 -10.33 -0.19
CA ALA A 127 6.82 -10.02 0.90
C ALA A 127 8.08 -10.89 0.83
N ALA A 128 7.94 -12.19 0.58
CA ALA A 128 9.07 -13.11 0.44
C ALA A 128 9.97 -12.75 -0.76
N LEU A 129 9.38 -12.42 -1.91
CA LEU A 129 10.12 -11.99 -3.09
C LEU A 129 10.82 -10.66 -2.85
N ALA A 130 10.15 -9.69 -2.21
CA ALA A 130 10.78 -8.42 -1.84
C ALA A 130 11.98 -8.65 -0.90
N TYR A 131 11.84 -9.50 0.12
CA TYR A 131 12.95 -9.87 0.98
C TYR A 131 14.09 -10.54 0.19
N GLY A 132 13.78 -11.44 -0.75
CA GLY A 132 14.78 -12.08 -1.61
C GLY A 132 15.57 -11.08 -2.46
N VAL A 133 14.88 -10.09 -3.06
CA VAL A 133 15.52 -9.01 -3.84
C VAL A 133 16.45 -8.17 -2.95
N TYR A 134 16.09 -7.95 -1.69
CA TYR A 134 16.85 -7.13 -0.75
C TYR A 134 17.69 -7.94 0.24
N TYR A 135 17.87 -9.25 0.00
CA TYR A 135 18.38 -10.19 1.01
C TYR A 135 19.69 -9.72 1.66
N GLU A 136 20.71 -9.42 0.86
CA GLU A 136 21.99 -8.95 1.37
C GLU A 136 21.90 -7.62 2.12
N ARG A 137 21.04 -6.70 1.66
CA ARG A 137 20.85 -5.40 2.30
C ARG A 137 20.13 -5.56 3.63
N SER A 138 19.13 -6.45 3.69
CA SER A 138 18.43 -6.83 4.90
C SER A 138 19.38 -7.46 5.93
N LEU A 139 20.26 -8.36 5.52
CA LEU A 139 21.27 -8.95 6.41
C LEU A 139 22.24 -7.90 6.96
N ARG A 140 22.76 -7.02 6.11
CA ARG A 140 23.66 -5.93 6.53
C ARG A 140 22.97 -4.98 7.52
N TYR A 141 21.71 -4.64 7.27
CA TYR A 141 20.93 -3.79 8.16
C TYR A 141 20.68 -4.45 9.53
N LEU A 142 20.28 -5.72 9.54
CA LEU A 142 20.09 -6.49 10.78
C LEU A 142 21.38 -6.59 11.60
N ALA A 143 22.53 -6.77 10.95
CA ALA A 143 23.83 -6.79 11.63
C ALA A 143 24.21 -5.43 12.25
N SER A 144 23.64 -4.33 11.78
CA SER A 144 23.91 -2.98 12.30
C SER A 144 23.01 -2.57 13.47
N LEU A 145 22.00 -3.37 13.80
CA LEU A 145 21.00 -3.02 14.80
C LEU A 145 21.14 -3.83 16.10
N PRO A 146 20.80 -3.22 17.25
CA PRO A 146 20.74 -3.94 18.53
C PRO A 146 19.56 -4.93 18.61
N SER A 147 18.53 -4.78 17.76
CA SER A 147 17.38 -5.68 17.68
C SER A 147 16.88 -5.86 16.23
N PRO A 148 16.45 -7.07 15.84
CA PRO A 148 15.87 -7.34 14.51
C PRO A 148 14.55 -6.61 14.20
N GLY A 149 13.86 -6.08 15.23
CA GLY A 149 12.49 -5.57 15.12
C GLY A 149 12.27 -4.48 14.08
N HIS A 150 13.29 -3.67 13.75
CA HIS A 150 13.13 -2.54 12.81
C HIS A 150 12.88 -2.96 11.36
N LEU A 151 13.35 -4.14 10.94
CA LEU A 151 13.11 -4.61 9.58
C LEU A 151 11.66 -5.06 9.37
N THR A 152 10.93 -5.38 10.44
CA THR A 152 9.52 -5.81 10.36
C THR A 152 8.61 -4.73 9.78
N ALA A 153 8.94 -3.45 9.99
CA ALA A 153 8.21 -2.30 9.44
C ALA A 153 8.22 -2.23 7.90
N CYS A 154 9.15 -2.93 7.24
CA CYS A 154 9.14 -3.06 5.78
C CYS A 154 8.02 -3.98 5.28
N PHE A 155 7.49 -4.84 6.15
CA PHE A 155 6.47 -5.83 5.81
C PHE A 155 5.11 -5.45 6.39
N THR A 156 5.09 -4.91 7.61
CA THR A 156 3.86 -4.75 8.39
C THR A 156 3.59 -3.30 8.76
N SER A 157 2.31 -2.95 8.91
CA SER A 157 1.93 -1.66 9.51
C SER A 157 2.15 -1.67 11.02
N TRP A 158 2.45 -0.48 11.55
CA TRP A 158 2.66 -0.22 12.97
C TRP A 158 2.02 1.12 13.36
N PRO A 159 1.43 1.22 14.56
CA PRO A 159 0.89 2.49 15.04
C PRO A 159 2.01 3.44 15.43
N SER A 160 1.92 4.69 14.96
CA SER A 160 2.81 5.79 15.26
C SER A 160 2.14 6.69 16.30
N ASN A 161 2.43 6.46 17.59
CA ASN A 161 1.82 7.19 18.72
C ASN A 161 0.28 7.21 18.74
N ALA A 162 -0.37 6.29 18.01
CA ALA A 162 -1.82 6.18 17.95
C ALA A 162 -2.31 5.16 18.99
N SER A 163 -3.37 5.53 19.73
CA SER A 163 -4.11 4.55 20.54
C SER A 163 -4.77 3.50 19.65
N HIS A 164 -5.11 2.33 20.19
CA HIS A 164 -5.87 1.32 19.43
C HIS A 164 -7.21 1.85 18.93
N THR A 165 -7.88 2.68 19.72
CA THR A 165 -9.13 3.34 19.31
C THR A 165 -8.90 4.24 18.10
N THR A 166 -7.86 5.07 18.14
CA THR A 166 -7.47 5.95 17.04
C THR A 166 -7.10 5.15 15.80
N ALA A 167 -6.30 4.11 15.96
CA ALA A 167 -5.90 3.21 14.87
C ALA A 167 -7.09 2.50 14.22
N PHE A 168 -8.05 2.05 15.03
CA PHE A 168 -9.26 1.41 14.53
C PHE A 168 -10.11 2.40 13.72
N ILE A 169 -10.36 3.59 14.25
CA ILE A 169 -11.11 4.65 13.56
C ILE A 169 -10.41 5.05 12.27
N ASP A 170 -9.09 5.21 12.30
CA ASP A 170 -8.27 5.52 11.13
C ASP A 170 -8.45 4.48 10.01
N GLN A 171 -8.36 3.19 10.36
CA GLN A 171 -8.54 2.10 9.40
C GLN A 171 -9.96 1.98 8.86
N VAL A 172 -10.98 2.26 9.69
CA VAL A 172 -12.37 2.37 9.22
C VAL A 172 -12.51 3.53 8.24
N ALA A 173 -12.01 4.73 8.58
CA ALA A 173 -12.14 5.92 7.76
C ALA A 173 -11.43 5.78 6.41
N GLY A 174 -10.16 5.34 6.42
CA GLY A 174 -9.38 5.13 5.20
C GLY A 174 -9.99 4.09 4.27
N THR A 175 -10.48 2.97 4.83
CA THR A 175 -11.13 1.93 4.03
C THR A 175 -12.52 2.35 3.55
N ALA A 176 -13.24 3.18 4.29
CA ALA A 176 -14.51 3.75 3.85
C ALA A 176 -14.33 4.68 2.65
N VAL A 177 -13.33 5.56 2.68
CA VAL A 177 -12.97 6.40 1.53
C VAL A 177 -12.59 5.53 0.33
N LEU A 178 -11.76 4.50 0.54
CA LEU A 178 -11.40 3.54 -0.50
C LEU A 178 -12.63 2.89 -1.14
N ALA A 179 -13.51 2.30 -0.33
CA ALA A 179 -14.69 1.59 -0.82
C ALA A 179 -15.69 2.50 -1.53
N PHE A 180 -15.93 3.71 -1.00
CA PHE A 180 -16.84 4.68 -1.59
C PHE A 180 -16.41 5.01 -3.03
N PHE A 181 -15.13 5.35 -3.24
CA PHE A 181 -14.63 5.72 -4.56
C PHE A 181 -14.39 4.53 -5.48
N ILE A 182 -14.13 3.32 -4.96
CA ILE A 182 -14.19 2.10 -5.76
C ILE A 182 -15.60 1.92 -6.32
N CYS A 183 -16.64 2.00 -5.49
CA CYS A 183 -18.03 1.88 -5.93
C CYS A 183 -18.37 2.94 -6.99
N ALA A 184 -17.98 4.20 -6.79
CA ALA A 184 -18.17 5.25 -7.79
C ALA A 184 -17.47 4.96 -9.12
N CYS A 185 -16.27 4.36 -9.08
CA CYS A 185 -15.47 4.07 -10.27
C CYS A 185 -15.99 2.85 -11.05
N VAL A 186 -16.50 1.82 -10.36
CA VAL A 186 -17.01 0.59 -10.99
C VAL A 186 -18.48 0.70 -11.41
N ASP A 187 -19.22 1.66 -10.87
CA ASP A 187 -20.59 1.93 -11.27
C ASP A 187 -20.64 2.42 -12.73
N ARG A 188 -21.17 1.58 -13.62
CA ARG A 188 -21.26 1.84 -15.06
C ARG A 188 -22.02 3.13 -15.38
N ARG A 189 -22.95 3.52 -14.52
CA ARG A 189 -23.77 4.72 -14.70
C ARG A 189 -22.96 6.01 -14.60
N ASN A 190 -21.81 5.97 -13.93
CA ASN A 190 -20.85 7.09 -13.87
C ASN A 190 -19.99 7.21 -15.14
N LYS A 191 -20.14 6.30 -16.12
CA LYS A 191 -19.47 6.33 -17.43
C LYS A 191 -17.94 6.39 -17.34
N VAL A 192 -17.37 5.89 -16.25
CA VAL A 192 -15.92 5.70 -16.14
C VAL A 192 -15.53 4.54 -17.06
N SER A 193 -14.62 4.80 -18.00
CA SER A 193 -14.14 3.75 -18.90
C SER A 193 -13.52 2.62 -18.09
N VAL A 194 -13.97 1.38 -18.35
CA VAL A 194 -13.46 0.16 -17.73
C VAL A 194 -11.93 0.06 -17.84
N PHE A 195 -11.36 0.51 -18.96
CA PHE A 195 -9.92 0.53 -19.18
C PHE A 195 -9.16 1.46 -18.23
N LEU A 196 -9.81 2.53 -17.75
CA LEU A 196 -9.21 3.51 -16.83
C LEU A 196 -9.41 3.16 -15.35
N GLN A 197 -10.31 2.24 -15.02
CA GLN A 197 -10.61 1.89 -13.62
C GLN A 197 -9.35 1.49 -12.82
N PRO A 198 -8.44 0.62 -13.32
CA PRO A 198 -7.21 0.28 -12.58
C PRO A 198 -6.34 1.50 -12.27
N LEU A 199 -6.25 2.46 -13.18
CA LEU A 199 -5.48 3.69 -12.99
C LEU A 199 -6.09 4.56 -11.87
N PHE A 200 -7.42 4.67 -11.84
CA PHE A 200 -8.11 5.40 -10.78
C PHE A 200 -7.96 4.74 -9.41
N PHE A 201 -7.95 3.40 -9.33
CA PHE A 201 -7.66 2.70 -8.08
C PHE A 201 -6.27 3.04 -7.54
N GLY A 202 -5.26 3.11 -8.42
CA GLY A 202 -3.93 3.57 -8.04
C GLY A 202 -3.91 5.01 -7.53
N PHE A 203 -4.52 5.95 -8.24
CA PHE A 203 -4.60 7.35 -7.80
C PHE A 203 -5.34 7.50 -6.47
N LEU A 204 -6.40 6.72 -6.26
CA LEU A 204 -7.11 6.66 -4.99
C LEU A 204 -6.20 6.19 -3.85
N LEU A 205 -5.37 5.17 -4.09
CA LEU A 205 -4.41 4.71 -3.08
C LEU A 205 -3.31 5.75 -2.81
N ILE A 206 -2.83 6.48 -3.82
CA ILE A 206 -1.88 7.60 -3.63
C ILE A 206 -2.51 8.68 -2.77
N MET A 207 -3.75 9.08 -3.08
CA MET A 207 -4.49 10.09 -2.32
C MET A 207 -4.65 9.68 -0.86
N ILE A 208 -5.09 8.44 -0.59
CA ILE A 208 -5.22 7.92 0.78
C ILE A 208 -3.86 7.87 1.48
N GLY A 209 -2.82 7.39 0.79
CA GLY A 209 -1.47 7.38 1.33
C GLY A 209 -0.99 8.78 1.69
N CYS A 210 -1.24 9.80 0.87
CA CYS A 210 -0.84 11.16 1.18
C CYS A 210 -1.67 11.80 2.32
N ALA A 211 -2.92 11.40 2.50
CA ALA A 211 -3.84 12.01 3.47
C ALA A 211 -3.89 11.30 4.84
N LEU A 212 -3.75 9.98 4.87
CA LEU A 212 -4.10 9.13 6.03
C LEU A 212 -2.95 8.21 6.49
N ASN A 213 -1.69 8.48 6.10
CA ASN A 213 -0.58 7.60 6.49
C ASN A 213 -0.07 7.78 7.93
N LEU A 214 -0.33 8.91 8.57
CA LEU A 214 0.48 9.34 9.72
C LEU A 214 0.24 8.49 10.98
N ASN A 215 -0.97 7.99 11.18
CA ASN A 215 -1.31 7.23 12.39
C ASN A 215 -0.79 5.81 12.34
N VAL A 216 -1.02 5.09 11.24
CA VAL A 216 -0.77 3.64 11.14
C VAL A 216 -0.32 3.17 9.76
N GLY A 217 0.02 4.07 8.83
CA GLY A 217 0.53 3.70 7.50
C GLY A 217 -0.50 3.11 6.54
N TYR A 218 -1.79 3.44 6.72
CA TYR A 218 -2.89 3.13 5.80
C TYR A 218 -2.94 1.70 5.22
N PRO A 219 -2.83 0.61 6.01
CA PRO A 219 -2.91 -0.74 5.47
C PRO A 219 -4.21 -0.98 4.70
N ILE A 220 -5.38 -0.55 5.22
CA ILE A 220 -6.72 -0.51 4.59
C ILE A 220 -7.15 -1.80 3.85
N ASN A 221 -6.44 -2.89 4.09
CA ASN A 221 -6.51 -4.15 3.36
C ASN A 221 -5.97 -5.27 4.28
N PRO A 222 -6.84 -6.19 4.74
CA PRO A 222 -6.44 -7.28 5.63
C PRO A 222 -5.33 -8.17 5.07
N ALA A 223 -5.33 -8.47 3.77
CA ALA A 223 -4.31 -9.32 3.15
C ALA A 223 -2.95 -8.61 3.07
N ARG A 224 -2.95 -7.30 2.79
CA ARG A 224 -1.75 -6.45 2.65
C ARG A 224 -0.98 -6.28 3.96
N ASP A 225 -1.63 -6.51 5.09
CA ASP A 225 -0.96 -6.53 6.40
C ASP A 225 -0.69 -7.96 6.89
N LEU A 226 -1.71 -8.82 6.92
CA LEU A 226 -1.60 -10.15 7.52
C LEU A 226 -0.66 -11.08 6.75
N GLY A 227 -0.68 -11.04 5.40
CA GLY A 227 0.19 -11.91 4.58
C GLY A 227 1.67 -11.63 4.83
N PRO A 228 2.14 -10.38 4.64
CA PRO A 228 3.50 -9.98 4.99
C PRO A 228 3.84 -10.15 6.47
N ARG A 229 2.86 -9.99 7.39
CA ARG A 229 3.06 -10.23 8.83
C ARG A 229 3.34 -11.69 9.14
N ILE A 230 2.63 -12.63 8.49
CA ILE A 230 2.92 -14.07 8.59
C ILE A 230 4.31 -14.38 8.04
N PHE A 231 4.72 -13.76 6.92
CA PHE A 231 6.09 -13.89 6.42
C PHE A 231 7.12 -13.37 7.42
N ALA A 232 6.91 -12.16 7.94
CA ALA A 232 7.78 -11.53 8.92
C ALA A 232 7.87 -12.37 10.22
N PHE A 233 6.78 -13.03 10.63
CA PHE A 233 6.79 -13.95 11.76
C PHE A 233 7.76 -15.11 11.57
N LEU A 234 7.86 -15.67 10.35
CA LEU A 234 8.80 -16.76 10.06
C LEU A 234 10.27 -16.32 10.18
N LEU A 235 10.55 -15.03 9.99
CA LEU A 235 11.91 -14.47 10.05
C LEU A 235 12.26 -13.90 11.43
N PHE A 236 11.31 -13.24 12.09
CA PHE A 236 11.55 -12.39 13.26
C PHE A 236 10.79 -12.84 14.51
N GLY A 237 9.97 -13.89 14.42
CA GLY A 237 9.24 -14.46 15.55
C GLY A 237 8.00 -13.66 15.96
N MET A 238 7.47 -13.99 17.16
CA MET A 238 6.15 -13.55 17.63
C MET A 238 6.00 -12.05 17.86
N GLU A 239 7.10 -11.28 17.90
CA GLU A 239 7.05 -9.83 18.12
C GLU A 239 6.15 -9.14 17.11
N VAL A 240 6.11 -9.63 15.86
CA VAL A 240 5.24 -9.06 14.81
C VAL A 240 3.74 -9.14 15.13
N PHE A 241 3.34 -10.00 16.08
CA PHE A 241 1.96 -10.14 16.54
C PHE A 241 1.73 -9.58 17.94
N SER A 242 2.74 -9.52 18.82
CA SER A 242 2.57 -9.00 20.18
C SER A 242 2.84 -7.50 20.32
N HIS A 243 3.56 -6.89 19.38
CA HIS A 243 3.96 -5.49 19.45
C HIS A 243 2.76 -4.52 19.49
N SER A 244 2.94 -3.40 20.18
CA SER A 244 1.90 -2.40 20.48
C SER A 244 0.61 -3.03 21.04
N ASN A 245 0.72 -3.87 22.07
CA ASN A 245 -0.41 -4.55 22.72
C ASN A 245 -1.27 -5.37 21.74
N TYR A 246 -0.65 -6.18 20.88
CA TYR A 246 -1.36 -6.98 19.88
C TYR A 246 -2.08 -6.15 18.81
N TYR A 247 -1.46 -5.09 18.28
CA TYR A 247 -2.06 -4.22 17.27
C TYR A 247 -2.54 -4.95 15.99
N PHE A 248 -1.93 -6.10 15.66
CA PHE A 248 -2.11 -6.80 14.38
C PHE A 248 -3.56 -7.08 13.97
N TRP A 249 -4.49 -7.22 14.92
CA TRP A 249 -5.89 -7.53 14.61
C TRP A 249 -6.62 -6.32 14.01
N ILE A 250 -6.18 -5.09 14.29
CA ILE A 250 -6.81 -3.86 13.80
C ILE A 250 -6.79 -3.80 12.27
N PRO A 251 -5.63 -3.88 11.57
CA PRO A 251 -5.60 -3.88 10.11
C PRO A 251 -6.25 -5.12 9.48
N VAL A 252 -6.57 -6.15 10.26
CA VAL A 252 -7.32 -7.33 9.80
C VAL A 252 -8.83 -7.09 9.88
N VAL A 253 -9.32 -6.47 10.95
CA VAL A 253 -10.76 -6.36 11.25
C VAL A 253 -11.35 -5.01 10.82
N ALA A 254 -10.69 -3.90 11.16
CA ALA A 254 -11.23 -2.56 10.92
C ALA A 254 -11.53 -2.26 9.44
N PRO A 255 -10.73 -2.72 8.47
CA PRO A 255 -11.04 -2.49 7.06
C PRO A 255 -12.39 -3.05 6.60
N PHE A 256 -12.86 -4.17 7.17
CA PHE A 256 -14.17 -4.72 6.81
C PHE A 256 -15.30 -3.76 7.17
N PHE A 257 -15.25 -3.14 8.36
CA PHE A 257 -16.23 -2.12 8.76
C PHE A 257 -16.16 -0.91 7.84
N GLY A 258 -14.95 -0.42 7.56
CA GLY A 258 -14.76 0.71 6.64
C GLY A 258 -15.32 0.42 5.25
N ALA A 259 -15.00 -0.74 4.67
CA ALA A 259 -15.46 -1.10 3.33
C ALA A 259 -16.99 -1.16 3.23
N LEU A 260 -17.65 -1.79 4.21
CA LEU A 260 -19.11 -1.85 4.27
C LEU A 260 -19.72 -0.46 4.43
N ILE A 261 -19.22 0.36 5.37
CA ILE A 261 -19.72 1.72 5.58
C ILE A 261 -19.55 2.56 4.31
N GLY A 262 -18.34 2.62 3.74
CA GLY A 262 -18.05 3.45 2.58
C GLY A 262 -18.82 3.03 1.32
N GLY A 263 -18.86 1.72 1.04
CA GLY A 263 -19.54 1.21 -0.14
C GLY A 263 -21.05 1.41 -0.08
N TRP A 264 -21.67 1.16 1.07
CA TRP A 264 -23.12 1.41 1.24
C TRP A 264 -23.46 2.89 1.33
N LEU A 265 -22.58 3.73 1.88
CA LEU A 265 -22.75 5.18 1.80
C LEU A 265 -22.76 5.67 0.35
N TYR A 266 -21.92 5.13 -0.53
CA TYR A 266 -22.00 5.45 -1.96
C TYR A 266 -23.37 5.10 -2.53
N GLN A 267 -23.89 3.90 -2.24
CA GLN A 267 -25.20 3.49 -2.75
C GLN A 267 -26.32 4.43 -2.27
N ILE A 268 -26.34 4.74 -0.97
CA ILE A 268 -27.39 5.56 -0.34
C ILE A 268 -27.31 7.04 -0.74
N LEU A 269 -26.09 7.58 -0.90
CA LEU A 269 -25.88 9.02 -1.11
C LEU A 269 -25.70 9.43 -2.55
N ILE A 270 -25.31 8.50 -3.45
CA ILE A 270 -25.07 8.79 -4.86
C ILE A 270 -25.77 7.77 -5.76
N GLY A 271 -25.60 6.48 -5.46
CA GLY A 271 -26.10 5.39 -6.30
C GLY A 271 -27.61 5.39 -6.49
N VAL A 272 -28.40 5.80 -5.49
CA VAL A 272 -29.87 5.90 -5.59
C VAL A 272 -30.34 7.08 -6.44
N GLN A 273 -29.52 8.11 -6.63
CA GLN A 273 -29.88 9.30 -7.41
C GLN A 273 -29.54 9.18 -8.90
N ILE A 274 -28.72 8.19 -9.29
CA ILE A 274 -28.36 8.00 -10.69
C ILE A 274 -29.41 7.11 -11.36
N ASP A 275 -29.98 7.59 -12.46
CA ASP A 275 -30.94 6.85 -13.27
C ASP A 275 -30.42 5.45 -13.63
N LYS A 276 -31.34 4.49 -13.71
CA LYS A 276 -31.01 3.12 -14.08
C LYS A 276 -30.36 3.10 -15.46
N ASP A 277 -29.36 2.25 -15.62
CA ASP A 277 -28.70 2.06 -16.91
C ASP A 277 -29.76 1.55 -17.93
N PRO A 278 -29.99 2.24 -19.06
CA PRO A 278 -30.98 1.81 -20.04
C PRO A 278 -30.73 0.38 -20.56
N GLU A 279 -29.49 -0.12 -20.52
CA GLU A 279 -29.15 -1.50 -20.92
C GLU A 279 -29.69 -2.55 -19.93
N GLU A 280 -29.77 -2.24 -18.63
CA GLU A 280 -30.31 -3.13 -17.59
C GLU A 280 -31.81 -3.38 -17.78
N GLY A 281 -32.53 -2.39 -18.32
CA GLY A 281 -33.94 -2.50 -18.70
C GLY A 281 -34.19 -3.34 -19.96
N TYR A 282 -33.18 -3.53 -20.81
CA TYR A 282 -33.27 -4.36 -22.01
C TYR A 282 -33.09 -5.84 -21.68
N GLU A 283 -32.12 -6.20 -20.83
CA GLU A 283 -31.90 -7.59 -20.40
C GLU A 283 -33.11 -8.15 -19.62
N LEU A 284 -33.72 -7.36 -18.73
CA LEU A 284 -34.92 -7.77 -17.99
C LEU A 284 -36.15 -7.99 -18.89
N LYS A 285 -36.26 -7.27 -20.02
CA LYS A 285 -37.33 -7.48 -21.00
C LYS A 285 -37.11 -8.69 -21.91
N GLN A 286 -35.88 -9.20 -21.97
CA GLN A 286 -35.54 -10.40 -22.72
C GLN A 286 -35.54 -11.67 -21.85
N ALA A 287 -35.36 -11.50 -20.54
CA ALA A 287 -35.37 -12.58 -19.57
C ALA A 287 -36.78 -12.94 -19.02
N VAL A 288 -37.83 -12.21 -19.41
CA VAL A 288 -39.25 -12.44 -19.07
C VAL A 288 -40.02 -12.73 -20.36
#